data_AF-A0AAW8IF46-F1
#
_entry.id   AF-A0AAW8IF46-F1
#
_cell.length_a   1.000
_cell.length_b   1.000
_cell.length_c   1.000
_cell.angle_alpha   90.00
_cell.angle_beta   90.00
_cell.angle_gamma   90.00
#
_symmetry.space_group_name_H-M   'P 1'
#
loop_
_entity.id
_entity.type
_entity.pdbx_description
1 polymer ?
#
loop_
_entity_poly.entity_id
_entity_poly.type
_entity_poly.pdbx_seq_one_letter_code
_entity_poly.pdbx_strand_id
1 'polypeptide(L)'
;MEQIFIKVAFCQKCSGYHASTYADASQKNNPEIIDHYFYHGEPFFTLNQSSFSKAEQLEYTTIKTVQLNEHRKNDLNYCGCKKKLKSPLVTQNISFSESSTQVPKYEEVSEVEIYFRDVYRLSYNFH
;
A
#
# COMPACT_ATOMS: atom_id res chain seq x y z
N MET A 1 -0.16 1.23 28.11
CA MET A 1 -0.32 0.60 26.77
C MET A 1 0.46 -0.70 26.79
N GLU A 2 -0.16 -1.79 26.34
CA GLU A 2 0.49 -3.09 26.29
C GLU A 2 1.70 -3.06 25.35
N GLN A 3 2.75 -3.81 25.68
CA GLN A 3 3.92 -3.93 24.81
C GLN A 3 3.64 -4.99 23.76
N ILE A 4 3.42 -4.54 22.52
CA ILE A 4 3.19 -5.42 21.38
C ILE A 4 4.49 -5.64 20.64
N PHE A 5 4.79 -6.91 20.35
CA PHE A 5 6.01 -7.31 19.67
C PHE A 5 5.68 -7.97 18.33
N ILE A 6 6.54 -7.73 17.35
CA ILE A 6 6.43 -8.30 16.01
C ILE A 6 7.75 -8.96 15.62
N LYS A 7 7.68 -9.97 14.76
CA LYS A 7 8.82 -10.60 14.11
C LYS A 7 9.02 -9.96 12.75
N VAL A 8 10.25 -9.57 12.45
CA VAL A 8 10.60 -8.87 11.21
C VAL A 8 11.77 -9.61 10.55
N ALA A 9 11.62 -9.89 9.25
CA ALA A 9 12.63 -10.55 8.43
C ALA A 9 13.52 -9.49 7.74
N PHE A 10 14.71 -9.27 8.32
CA PHE A 10 15.69 -8.29 7.83
C PHE A 10 16.64 -8.90 6.82
N CYS A 11 16.86 -8.19 5.72
CA CYS A 11 17.84 -8.49 4.69
C CYS A 11 19.22 -7.97 5.11
N GLN A 12 20.20 -8.88 5.28
CA GLN A 12 21.56 -8.51 5.66
C GLN A 12 22.28 -7.64 4.61
N LYS A 13 21.91 -7.78 3.32
CA LYS A 13 22.56 -7.07 2.21
C LYS A 13 22.03 -5.66 2.00
N CYS A 14 20.75 -5.43 2.30
CA CYS A 14 20.02 -4.23 1.88
C CYS A 14 19.52 -3.37 3.05
N SER A 15 19.87 -3.73 4.30
CA SER A 15 19.53 -3.02 5.54
C SER A 15 18.03 -2.77 5.80
N GLY A 16 17.15 -3.25 4.92
CA GLY A 16 15.69 -3.19 5.05
C GLY A 16 15.09 -4.51 5.50
N TYR A 17 13.76 -4.52 5.65
CA TYR A 17 12.98 -5.73 5.83
C TYR A 17 12.09 -6.00 4.62
N HIS A 18 11.68 -7.25 4.45
CA HIS A 18 10.83 -7.67 3.34
C HIS A 18 9.56 -8.41 3.78
N ALA A 19 9.50 -8.85 5.04
CA ALA A 19 8.30 -9.44 5.63
C ALA A 19 8.29 -9.23 7.14
N SER A 20 7.11 -9.19 7.73
CA SER A 20 6.89 -9.13 9.17
C SER A 20 5.58 -9.82 9.58
N THR A 21 5.47 -10.22 10.83
CA THR A 21 4.30 -10.90 11.42
C THR A 21 4.21 -10.61 12.92
N TYR A 22 3.10 -10.93 13.56
CA TYR A 22 2.97 -10.87 15.03
C TYR A 22 3.96 -11.84 15.71
N ALA A 23 4.50 -11.45 16.86
CA ALA A 23 5.44 -12.32 17.59
C ALA A 23 4.73 -13.48 18.29
N ASP A 24 3.55 -13.21 18.86
CA ASP A 24 2.71 -14.16 19.59
C ASP A 24 1.32 -14.26 18.95
N ALA A 25 0.81 -15.49 18.81
CA ALA A 25 -0.50 -15.77 18.24
C ALA A 25 -1.65 -15.19 19.07
N SER A 26 -1.45 -15.00 20.38
CA SER A 26 -2.42 -14.31 21.25
C SER A 26 -2.68 -12.87 20.82
N GLN A 27 -1.69 -12.22 20.19
CA GLN A 27 -1.74 -10.83 19.75
C GLN A 27 -2.27 -10.65 18.32
N LYS A 28 -2.59 -11.75 17.61
CA LYS A 28 -3.06 -11.70 16.21
C LYS A 28 -4.27 -10.79 16.02
N ASN A 29 -5.20 -10.81 16.97
CA ASN A 29 -6.43 -10.02 16.91
C ASN A 29 -6.30 -8.67 17.64
N ASN A 30 -5.09 -8.28 18.04
CA ASN A 30 -4.87 -6.99 18.68
C ASN A 30 -5.13 -5.86 17.66
N PRO A 31 -5.92 -4.82 18.01
CA PRO A 31 -6.22 -3.71 17.12
C PRO A 31 -4.98 -3.05 16.50
N GLU A 32 -3.88 -2.92 17.25
CA GLU A 32 -2.65 -2.30 16.72
C GLU A 32 -1.95 -3.17 15.66
N ILE A 33 -2.05 -4.50 15.79
CA ILE A 33 -1.53 -5.45 14.80
C ILE A 33 -2.38 -5.43 13.54
N ILE A 34 -3.70 -5.40 13.69
CA ILE A 34 -4.65 -5.33 12.57
C ILE A 34 -4.47 -4.01 11.82
N ASP A 35 -4.39 -2.89 12.55
CA ASP A 35 -4.10 -1.56 11.99
C ASP A 35 -2.78 -1.54 11.22
N HIS A 36 -1.72 -2.13 11.79
CA HIS A 36 -0.44 -2.23 11.12
C HIS A 36 -0.47 -3.12 9.87
N TYR A 37 -1.25 -4.21 9.90
CA TYR A 37 -1.53 -5.03 8.72
C TYR A 37 -2.27 -4.24 7.64
N PHE A 38 -3.27 -3.43 7.99
CA PHE A 38 -3.97 -2.59 7.00
C PHE A 38 -3.07 -1.48 6.44
N TYR A 39 -2.13 -0.98 7.23
CA TYR A 39 -1.18 0.04 6.78
C TYR A 39 -0.12 -0.50 5.81
N HIS A 40 0.45 -1.67 6.07
CA HIS A 40 1.51 -2.25 5.23
C HIS A 40 1.03 -3.25 4.18
N GLY A 41 0.07 -4.09 4.55
CA GLY A 41 -0.40 -5.21 3.74
C GLY A 41 0.67 -6.26 3.42
N GLU A 42 0.27 -7.28 2.68
CA GLU A 42 1.21 -8.23 2.10
C GLU A 42 2.02 -7.58 0.97
N PRO A 43 3.33 -7.90 0.81
CA PRO A 43 4.09 -8.92 1.53
C PRO A 43 4.75 -8.41 2.83
N PHE A 44 4.68 -7.11 3.12
CA PHE A 44 5.45 -6.48 4.19
C PHE A 44 4.99 -6.85 5.59
N PHE A 45 3.68 -7.06 5.80
CA PHE A 45 3.12 -7.61 7.03
C PHE A 45 2.10 -8.70 6.69
N THR A 46 2.23 -9.88 7.30
CA THR A 46 1.28 -10.99 7.09
C THR A 46 0.71 -11.46 8.43
N LEU A 47 -0.59 -11.78 8.44
CA LEU A 47 -1.27 -12.43 9.56
C LEU A 47 -1.17 -13.96 9.49
N ASN A 48 -0.63 -14.48 8.39
CA ASN A 48 -0.47 -15.91 8.18
C ASN A 48 0.99 -16.32 8.46
N GLN A 49 1.18 -17.07 9.55
CA GLN A 49 2.51 -17.51 9.96
C GLN A 49 3.19 -18.40 8.89
N SER A 50 2.42 -19.19 8.14
CA SER A 50 2.96 -20.02 7.06
C SER A 50 3.51 -19.19 5.89
N SER A 51 2.93 -18.02 5.62
CA SER A 51 3.47 -17.06 4.64
C SER A 51 4.80 -16.49 5.14
N PHE A 52 4.87 -16.13 6.43
CA PHE A 52 6.11 -15.61 7.03
C PHE A 52 7.24 -16.63 7.07
N SER A 53 6.95 -17.91 7.35
CA SER A 53 7.97 -18.97 7.34
C SER A 53 8.68 -19.15 6.00
N LYS A 54 8.08 -18.72 4.88
CA LYS A 54 8.77 -18.69 3.58
C LYS A 54 9.85 -17.62 3.53
N ALA A 55 9.61 -16.47 4.16
CA ALA A 55 10.59 -15.39 4.25
C ALA A 55 11.78 -15.76 5.15
N GLU A 56 11.54 -16.56 6.19
CA GLU A 56 12.59 -17.12 7.07
C GLU A 56 13.60 -17.99 6.31
N GLN A 57 13.15 -18.68 5.25
CA GLN A 57 13.97 -19.59 4.45
C GLN A 57 14.83 -18.87 3.39
N LEU A 58 14.67 -17.55 3.24
CA LEU A 58 15.44 -16.79 2.26
C LEU A 58 16.89 -16.59 2.71
N GLU A 59 17.83 -16.75 1.78
CA GLU A 59 19.25 -16.51 2.05
C GLU A 59 19.49 -15.07 2.51
N TYR A 60 20.49 -14.88 3.38
CA TYR A 60 20.87 -13.57 3.92
C TYR A 60 19.75 -12.85 4.69
N THR A 61 18.81 -13.62 5.25
CA THR A 61 17.73 -13.10 6.09
C THR A 61 18.02 -13.36 7.56
N THR A 62 17.70 -12.37 8.41
CA THR A 62 17.76 -12.49 9.87
C THR A 62 16.43 -12.08 10.46
N ILE A 63 15.86 -12.96 11.30
CA ILE A 63 14.64 -12.63 12.03
C ILE A 63 15.01 -11.89 13.30
N LYS A 64 14.37 -10.74 13.51
CA LYS A 64 14.47 -9.99 14.75
C LYS A 64 13.08 -9.78 15.31
N THR A 65 12.96 -9.91 16.63
CA THR A 65 11.74 -9.51 17.34
C THR A 65 11.94 -8.08 17.80
N VAL A 66 11.02 -7.19 17.42
CA VAL A 66 11.07 -5.77 17.73
C VAL A 66 9.74 -5.30 18.28
N GLN A 67 9.77 -4.24 19.08
CA GLN A 67 8.54 -3.64 19.58
C GLN A 67 7.83 -2.91 18.43
N LEU A 68 6.51 -3.07 18.31
CA LEU A 68 5.71 -2.48 17.24
C LEU A 68 5.86 -0.95 17.19
N ASN A 69 5.85 -0.29 18.35
CA ASN A 69 6.00 1.16 18.44
C ASN A 69 7.37 1.66 17.99
N GLU A 70 8.44 0.90 18.25
CA GLU A 70 9.78 1.22 17.75
C GLU A 70 9.89 0.97 16.26
N HIS A 71 9.27 -0.11 15.77
CA HIS A 71 9.23 -0.40 14.35
C HIS A 71 8.52 0.72 13.57
N ARG A 72 7.36 1.19 14.05
CA ARG A 72 6.60 2.31 13.46
C ARG A 72 7.43 3.60 13.39
N LYS A 73 8.21 3.91 14.43
CA LYS A 73 9.09 5.10 14.44
C LYS A 73 10.19 5.03 13.38
N ASN A 74 10.68 3.82 13.11
CA ASN A 74 11.77 3.57 12.19
C ASN A 74 11.30 3.08 10.82
N ASP A 75 9.99 3.10 10.56
CA ASP A 75 9.41 2.51 9.35
C ASP A 75 9.96 3.17 8.07
N LEU A 76 10.16 4.49 8.11
CA LEU A 76 10.81 5.26 7.04
C LEU A 76 12.26 4.85 6.78
N ASN A 77 12.96 4.34 7.81
CA ASN A 77 14.36 3.93 7.73
C ASN A 77 14.52 2.51 7.17
N TYR A 78 13.51 1.66 7.32
CA TYR A 78 13.57 0.28 6.87
C TYR A 78 13.09 0.07 5.43
N CYS A 79 12.69 1.14 4.74
CA CYS A 79 12.27 1.10 3.34
C CYS A 79 13.47 0.79 2.43
N GLY A 80 13.68 -0.51 2.19
CA GLY A 80 14.70 -1.08 1.33
C GLY A 80 14.38 -1.00 -0.16
N CYS A 81 13.84 0.12 -0.62
CA CYS A 81 13.92 0.56 -2.00
C CYS A 81 14.13 2.05 -1.91
N LYS A 82 15.29 2.57 -2.29
CA LYS A 82 15.34 3.95 -2.79
C LYS A 82 14.27 3.98 -3.88
N LYS A 83 13.06 4.46 -3.57
CA LYS A 83 12.17 5.02 -4.58
C LYS A 83 13.11 6.02 -5.23
N LYS A 84 13.68 5.69 -6.40
CA LYS A 84 14.26 6.71 -7.27
C LYS A 84 13.19 7.77 -7.22
N LEU A 85 13.49 8.95 -6.65
CA LEU A 85 12.58 10.07 -6.72
C LEU A 85 12.10 10.02 -8.16
N LYS A 86 10.82 9.69 -8.38
CA LYS A 86 10.29 9.76 -9.74
C LYS A 86 10.66 11.17 -10.12
N SER A 87 11.49 11.30 -11.16
CA SER A 87 11.84 12.60 -11.75
C SER A 87 10.57 13.44 -11.70
N PRO A 88 10.61 14.68 -11.18
CA PRO A 88 9.41 15.46 -10.88
C PRO A 88 8.46 15.22 -12.03
N LEU A 89 7.32 14.60 -11.71
CA LEU A 89 6.35 14.16 -12.69
C LEU A 89 6.25 15.33 -13.65
N VAL A 90 6.77 15.18 -14.87
CA VAL A 90 6.62 16.24 -15.86
C VAL A 90 5.13 16.32 -15.95
N THR A 91 4.55 17.36 -15.35
CA THR A 91 3.15 17.67 -15.50
C THR A 91 3.08 17.98 -16.97
N GLN A 92 2.83 16.95 -17.78
CA GLN A 92 2.43 17.14 -19.14
C GLN A 92 1.15 17.94 -18.95
N ASN A 93 1.24 19.24 -19.22
CA ASN A 93 0.07 20.05 -19.39
C ASN A 93 -0.66 19.40 -20.54
N ILE A 94 -1.58 18.50 -20.21
CA ILE A 94 -2.54 17.97 -21.15
C ILE A 94 -3.40 19.18 -21.46
N SER A 95 -2.96 19.95 -22.46
CA SER A 95 -3.84 20.88 -23.14
C SER A 95 -4.85 19.99 -23.84
N PHE A 96 -5.98 19.79 -23.19
CA PHE A 96 -7.15 19.29 -23.88
C PHE A 96 -7.39 20.28 -25.03
N SER A 97 -7.20 19.80 -26.26
CA SER A 97 -7.81 20.49 -27.38
C SER A 97 -9.29 20.56 -27.00
N GLU A 98 -9.85 21.76 -26.95
CA GLU A 98 -11.28 21.96 -26.93
C GLU A 98 -11.79 21.38 -28.26
N SER A 99 -11.87 20.06 -28.35
CA SER A 99 -12.70 19.40 -29.32
C SER A 99 -14.08 19.90 -28.96
N SER A 100 -14.56 20.86 -29.76
CA SER A 100 -15.92 21.37 -29.81
C SER A 100 -16.86 20.18 -29.98
N THR A 101 -17.07 19.42 -28.92
CA THR A 101 -18.20 18.54 -28.79
C THR A 101 -19.30 19.49 -28.38
N GLN A 102 -20.03 19.98 -29.38
CA GLN A 102 -21.31 20.62 -29.16
C GLN A 102 -22.07 19.73 -28.17
N VAL A 103 -22.24 20.23 -26.95
CA VAL A 103 -23.08 19.57 -25.96
C VAL A 103 -24.49 19.66 -26.55
N PRO A 104 -25.15 18.54 -26.90
CA PRO A 104 -26.54 18.61 -27.32
C PRO A 104 -27.30 19.26 -26.16
N LYS A 105 -28.16 20.22 -26.45
CA LYS A 105 -29.01 20.82 -25.41
C LYS A 105 -29.73 19.70 -24.68
N TYR A 106 -29.75 19.79 -23.35
CA TYR A 106 -30.36 18.84 -22.42
C TYR A 106 -31.85 18.53 -22.67
N GLU A 107 -32.48 19.20 -23.63
CA GLU A 107 -33.90 19.11 -23.94
C GLU A 107 -34.27 17.87 -24.76
N GLU A 108 -33.32 17.12 -25.32
CA GLU A 108 -33.59 15.97 -26.22
C GLU A 108 -33.03 14.61 -25.76
N VAL A 109 -32.42 14.49 -24.58
CA VAL A 109 -31.74 13.25 -24.15
C VAL A 109 -32.36 12.70 -22.87
N SER A 110 -32.59 11.39 -22.82
CA SER A 110 -33.19 10.75 -21.64
C SER A 110 -32.26 10.83 -20.42
N GLU A 111 -32.82 11.01 -19.23
CA GLU A 111 -32.06 11.09 -17.97
C GLU A 111 -31.16 9.86 -17.74
N VAL A 112 -31.57 8.71 -18.27
CA VAL A 112 -30.85 7.44 -18.20
C VAL A 112 -29.56 7.49 -19.03
N GLU A 113 -29.59 8.08 -20.22
CA GLU A 113 -28.40 8.25 -21.05
C GLU A 113 -27.41 9.26 -20.46
N ILE A 114 -27.93 10.30 -19.79
CA ILE A 114 -27.10 11.26 -19.05
C ILE A 114 -26.37 10.55 -17.91
N TYR A 115 -27.09 9.74 -17.13
CA TYR A 115 -26.51 8.98 -16.02
C TYR A 115 -25.39 8.04 -16.49
N PHE A 116 -25.63 7.22 -17.51
CA PHE A 116 -24.59 6.30 -17.99
C PHE A 116 -23.39 7.02 -18.59
N ARG A 117 -23.61 8.15 -19.29
CA ARG A 117 -22.52 8.96 -19.84
C ARG A 117 -21.63 9.54 -18.73
N ASP A 118 -22.23 10.08 -17.68
CA ASP A 118 -21.49 10.69 -16.58
C ASP A 118 -20.73 9.64 -15.78
N VAL A 119 -21.34 8.48 -15.53
CA VAL A 119 -20.64 7.33 -14.92
C VAL A 119 -19.44 6.92 -15.78
N TYR A 120 -19.61 6.78 -17.10
CA TYR A 120 -18.52 6.37 -18.00
C TYR A 120 -17.37 7.38 -18.02
N ARG A 121 -17.70 8.68 -18.05
CA ARG A 121 -16.72 9.77 -17.99
C ARG A 121 -15.96 9.76 -16.68
N LEU A 122 -16.64 9.55 -15.56
CA LEU A 122 -15.99 9.54 -14.25
C LEU A 122 -15.11 8.29 -14.09
N SER A 123 -15.57 7.12 -14.54
CA SER A 123 -14.82 5.87 -14.39
C SER A 123 -13.55 5.79 -15.23
N TYR A 124 -13.53 6.38 -16.43
CA TYR A 124 -12.35 6.35 -17.31
C TYR A 124 -11.27 7.40 -16.97
N ASN A 125 -11.54 8.29 -16.01
CA ASN A 125 -10.60 9.32 -15.56
C ASN A 125 -9.88 8.97 -14.24
N PHE A 126 -10.13 7.79 -13.66
CA PHE A 126 -9.34 7.27 -12.54
C PHE A 126 -8.26 6.32 -13.06
N HIS A 127 -7.10 6.88 -13.42
CA HIS A 127 -5.85 6.14 -13.64
C HIS A 127 -4.75 6.64 -12.71
#